data_AF-I4C3P4-F1
#
_entry.id   AF-I4C3P4-F1
#
_cell.length_a   1.000
_cell.length_b   1.000
_cell.length_c   1.000
_cell.angle_alpha   90.00
_cell.angle_beta   90.00
_cell.angle_gamma   90.00
#
_symmetry.space_group_name_H-M   'P 1'
#
loop_
_entity.id
_entity.type
_entity.pdbx_description
1 polymer ?
#
loop_
_entity_poly.entity_id
_entity_poly.type
_entity_poly.pdbx_seq_one_letter_code
_entity_poly.pdbx_strand_id
1 'polypeptide(L)'
;MITAGIDCGAKNTKTVILKDGRIVGKGMVLTGFEQAAAIKESLQIALKEAGINEYDLKRIGGTGSGANAIVQANFRVNDIKAIVTAAHFFFPDSRTVVDVGAEESRAVKCDENGAVVDFAINEKCAAGAGAFIEAMGRALETPLEEMGNLAFSSDNPIPMNAQCAIFAESEVVGLIHAKVEKRDICRAILDAMASRIASMIRRIGANPDIVMLGGVACNPGFVTALKRDLNIDSVYVPELPEYGAAVGAAVAAAEAK
;
A
#
# COMPACT_ATOMS: atom_id res chain seq x y z
N MET A 1 1.81 7.44 -26.02
CA MET A 1 3.11 6.80 -25.64
C MET A 1 2.82 5.64 -24.72
N ILE A 2 3.62 4.57 -24.78
CA ILE A 2 3.49 3.40 -23.90
C ILE A 2 4.69 3.36 -22.94
N THR A 3 4.42 3.38 -21.64
CA THR A 3 5.43 3.24 -20.58
C THR A 3 5.08 2.09 -19.66
N ALA A 4 6.08 1.57 -18.96
CA ALA A 4 5.87 0.65 -17.85
C ALA A 4 6.36 1.27 -16.55
N GLY A 5 5.76 0.89 -15.44
CA GLY A 5 6.22 1.22 -14.10
C GLY A 5 6.33 -0.05 -13.28
N ILE A 6 7.47 -0.26 -12.64
CA ILE A 6 7.80 -1.45 -11.86
C ILE A 6 8.05 -1.02 -10.41
N ASP A 7 7.22 -1.50 -9.49
CA ASP A 7 7.44 -1.45 -8.05
C ASP A 7 8.00 -2.79 -7.58
N CYS A 8 9.30 -2.84 -7.27
CA CYS A 8 9.90 -4.00 -6.63
C CYS A 8 9.85 -3.80 -5.10
N GLY A 9 8.71 -4.14 -4.50
CA GLY A 9 8.52 -4.03 -3.06
C GLY A 9 9.09 -5.21 -2.26
N ALA A 10 8.93 -5.19 -0.94
CA ALA A 10 9.46 -6.24 -0.07
C ALA A 10 8.78 -7.62 -0.26
N LYS A 11 7.45 -7.63 -0.36
CA LYS A 11 6.65 -8.85 -0.52
C LYS A 11 6.27 -9.15 -1.97
N ASN A 12 5.89 -8.11 -2.71
CA ASN A 12 5.35 -8.23 -4.05
C ASN A 12 6.04 -7.28 -5.02
N THR A 13 6.32 -7.79 -6.21
CA THR A 13 6.78 -7.02 -7.35
C THR A 13 5.60 -6.81 -8.29
N LYS A 14 5.30 -5.55 -8.60
CA LYS A 14 4.16 -5.16 -9.44
C LYS A 14 4.63 -4.36 -10.63
N THR A 15 4.03 -4.64 -11.78
CA THR A 15 4.25 -3.89 -13.01
C THR A 15 2.91 -3.36 -13.51
N VAL A 16 2.92 -2.12 -14.00
CA VAL A 16 1.79 -1.49 -14.70
C VAL A 16 2.25 -1.03 -16.08
N ILE A 17 1.44 -1.28 -17.11
CA ILE A 17 1.60 -0.72 -18.46
C ILE A 17 0.62 0.44 -18.61
N LEU A 18 1.16 1.62 -18.91
CA LEU A 18 0.40 2.84 -19.17
C LEU A 18 0.45 3.15 -20.66
N LYS A 19 -0.72 3.33 -21.29
CA LYS A 19 -0.86 3.78 -22.68
C LYS A 19 -1.80 4.97 -22.73
N ASP A 20 -1.27 6.11 -23.17
CA ASP A 20 -2.03 7.36 -23.35
C ASP A 20 -2.82 7.77 -22.09
N GLY A 21 -2.16 7.66 -20.93
CA GLY A 21 -2.74 8.01 -19.62
C GLY A 21 -3.69 6.96 -19.05
N ARG A 22 -3.81 5.77 -19.66
CA ARG A 22 -4.67 4.68 -19.18
C ARG A 22 -3.88 3.44 -18.85
N ILE A 23 -4.24 2.78 -17.76
CA ILE A 23 -3.70 1.47 -17.40
C ILE A 23 -4.27 0.44 -18.38
N VAL A 24 -3.40 -0.26 -19.10
CA VAL A 24 -3.80 -1.27 -20.10
C VAL A 24 -3.31 -2.68 -19.77
N GLY A 25 -2.43 -2.82 -18.78
CA GLY A 25 -2.01 -4.13 -18.27
C GLY A 25 -1.35 -3.99 -16.91
N LYS A 26 -1.46 -5.03 -16.10
CA LYS A 26 -0.90 -5.13 -14.76
C LYS A 26 -0.36 -6.54 -14.52
N GLY A 27 0.65 -6.64 -13.69
CA GLY A 27 1.24 -7.92 -13.32
C GLY A 27 1.73 -7.85 -11.90
N MET A 28 1.47 -8.89 -11.11
CA MET A 28 1.91 -8.97 -9.73
C MET A 28 2.38 -10.38 -9.45
N VAL A 29 3.54 -10.48 -8.79
CA VAL A 29 4.12 -11.74 -8.32
C VAL A 29 4.71 -11.54 -6.93
N LEU A 30 5.07 -12.63 -6.26
CA LEU A 30 5.89 -12.55 -5.05
C LEU A 30 7.31 -12.13 -5.43
N THR A 31 7.90 -11.18 -4.70
CA THR A 31 9.26 -10.71 -4.97
C THR A 31 10.28 -11.81 -4.71
N GLY A 32 10.15 -12.50 -3.57
CA GLY A 32 11.03 -13.60 -3.19
C GLY A 32 12.51 -13.21 -3.10
N PHE A 33 13.38 -14.23 -3.08
CA PHE A 33 14.83 -14.04 -3.03
C PHE A 33 15.40 -13.59 -4.39
N GLU A 34 14.89 -14.17 -5.47
CA GLU A 34 15.32 -13.90 -6.85
C GLU A 34 14.58 -12.68 -7.44
N GLN A 35 14.88 -11.49 -6.95
CA GLN A 35 14.18 -10.24 -7.33
C GLN A 35 14.15 -10.01 -8.85
N ALA A 36 15.25 -10.29 -9.55
CA ALA A 36 15.33 -10.13 -11.00
C ALA A 36 14.36 -11.04 -11.76
N ALA A 37 14.12 -12.26 -11.26
CA ALA A 37 13.15 -13.18 -11.84
C ALA A 37 11.72 -12.66 -11.63
N ALA A 38 11.39 -12.21 -10.42
CA ALA A 38 10.09 -11.64 -10.10
C ALA A 38 9.79 -10.37 -10.93
N ILE A 39 10.78 -9.50 -11.12
CA ILE A 39 10.68 -8.33 -11.98
C ILE A 39 10.34 -8.75 -13.41
N LYS A 40 11.09 -9.68 -13.99
CA LYS A 40 10.84 -10.18 -15.35
C LYS A 40 9.45 -10.79 -15.48
N GLU A 41 9.05 -11.63 -14.52
CA GLU A 41 7.75 -12.30 -14.54
C GLU A 41 6.59 -11.31 -14.45
N SER A 42 6.64 -10.36 -13.50
CA SER A 42 5.60 -9.33 -13.36
C SER A 42 5.44 -8.49 -14.64
N LEU A 43 6.56 -8.16 -15.31
CA LEU A 43 6.55 -7.44 -16.58
C LEU A 43 5.91 -8.27 -17.70
N GLN A 44 6.25 -9.56 -17.81
CA GLN A 44 5.65 -10.43 -18.83
C GLN A 44 4.14 -10.62 -18.64
N ILE A 45 3.67 -10.73 -17.39
CA ILE A 45 2.23 -10.79 -17.09
C ILE A 45 1.54 -9.50 -17.55
N ALA A 46 2.12 -8.33 -17.19
CA ALA A 46 1.54 -7.04 -17.53
C ALA A 46 1.52 -6.78 -19.05
N LEU A 47 2.58 -7.17 -19.77
CA LEU A 47 2.65 -7.10 -21.24
C LEU A 47 1.60 -8.00 -21.91
N LYS A 48 1.42 -9.22 -21.39
CA LYS A 48 0.41 -10.17 -21.88
C LYS A 48 -1.00 -9.65 -21.69
N GLU A 49 -1.34 -9.09 -20.53
CA GLU A 49 -2.65 -8.46 -20.30
C GLU A 49 -2.88 -7.28 -21.24
N ALA A 50 -1.84 -6.47 -21.50
CA ALA A 50 -1.91 -5.34 -22.42
C ALA A 50 -1.94 -5.72 -23.91
N GLY A 51 -1.62 -6.99 -24.26
CA GLY A 51 -1.57 -7.45 -25.65
C GLY A 51 -0.46 -6.78 -26.47
N ILE A 52 0.66 -6.42 -25.85
CA ILE A 52 1.80 -5.76 -26.50
C ILE A 52 3.11 -6.50 -26.22
N ASN A 53 4.18 -6.13 -26.93
CA ASN A 53 5.52 -6.66 -26.70
C ASN A 53 6.40 -5.67 -25.94
N GLU A 54 7.50 -6.16 -25.37
CA GLU A 54 8.44 -5.33 -24.61
C GLU A 54 9.05 -4.20 -25.47
N TYR A 55 9.29 -4.43 -26.77
CA TYR A 55 9.83 -3.42 -27.68
C TYR A 55 8.86 -2.27 -28.00
N ASP A 56 7.57 -2.41 -27.65
CA ASP A 56 6.58 -1.34 -27.77
C ASP A 56 6.73 -0.30 -26.63
N LEU A 57 7.39 -0.67 -25.52
CA LEU A 57 7.64 0.21 -24.40
C LEU A 57 8.68 1.27 -24.77
N LYS A 58 8.33 2.54 -24.58
CA LYS A 58 9.26 3.65 -24.78
C LYS A 58 10.17 3.86 -23.58
N ARG A 59 9.64 3.70 -22.37
CA ARG A 59 10.37 3.87 -21.11
C ARG A 59 9.80 2.99 -20.01
N ILE A 60 10.67 2.59 -19.09
CA ILE A 60 10.37 1.86 -17.87
C ILE A 60 10.78 2.71 -16.68
N GLY A 61 9.82 2.99 -15.79
CA GLY A 61 10.05 3.56 -14.47
C GLY A 61 10.27 2.46 -13.43
N GLY A 62 11.20 2.66 -12.51
CA GLY A 62 11.45 1.75 -11.38
C GLY A 62 11.30 2.46 -10.03
N THR A 63 10.70 1.77 -9.06
CA THR A 63 10.52 2.22 -7.66
C THR A 63 10.48 1.02 -6.70
N GLY A 64 10.29 1.27 -5.41
CA GLY A 64 10.24 0.26 -4.36
C GLY A 64 11.59 0.01 -3.68
N SER A 65 11.57 -0.71 -2.56
CA SER A 65 12.79 -1.02 -1.78
C SER A 65 13.81 -1.87 -2.55
N GLY A 66 13.33 -2.68 -3.51
CA GLY A 66 14.14 -3.43 -4.47
C GLY A 66 14.43 -2.69 -5.77
N ALA A 67 14.22 -1.37 -5.86
CA ALA A 67 14.36 -0.62 -7.10
C ALA A 67 15.67 -0.92 -7.81
N ASN A 68 16.80 -0.98 -7.08
CA ASN A 68 18.14 -1.24 -7.64
C ASN A 68 18.22 -2.53 -8.47
N ALA A 69 17.41 -3.55 -8.19
CA ALA A 69 17.35 -4.79 -8.97
C ALA A 69 16.65 -4.62 -10.33
N ILE A 70 15.94 -3.52 -10.57
CA ILE A 70 15.26 -3.20 -11.83
C ILE A 70 16.27 -2.61 -12.82
N VAL A 71 17.13 -3.46 -13.37
CA VAL A 71 18.23 -3.04 -14.27
C VAL A 71 17.76 -2.42 -15.58
N GLN A 72 16.54 -2.75 -16.03
CA GLN A 72 15.94 -2.23 -17.26
C GLN A 72 15.22 -0.88 -17.07
N ALA A 73 15.20 -0.31 -15.86
CA ALA A 73 14.56 0.98 -15.62
C ALA A 73 15.35 2.10 -16.31
N ASN A 74 14.69 2.85 -17.19
CA ASN A 74 15.23 4.06 -17.79
C ASN A 74 15.21 5.24 -16.81
N PHE A 75 14.24 5.24 -15.90
CA PHE A 75 14.05 6.27 -14.89
C PHE A 75 13.76 5.64 -13.54
N ARG A 76 14.40 6.13 -12.49
CA ARG A 76 14.17 5.66 -11.11
C ARG A 76 13.50 6.77 -10.33
N VAL A 77 12.34 6.48 -9.77
CA VAL A 77 11.58 7.41 -8.92
C VAL A 77 11.64 6.90 -7.49
N ASN A 78 11.90 7.81 -6.55
CA ASN A 78 11.83 7.45 -5.13
C ASN A 78 10.38 7.16 -4.72
N ASP A 79 10.19 6.32 -3.72
CA ASP A 79 8.87 5.82 -3.35
C ASP A 79 7.89 6.94 -2.96
N ILE A 80 8.39 7.98 -2.28
CA ILE A 80 7.59 9.14 -1.86
C ILE A 80 7.02 9.86 -3.09
N LYS A 81 7.85 10.13 -4.10
CA LYS A 81 7.38 10.77 -5.33
C LYS A 81 6.49 9.83 -6.13
N ALA A 82 6.77 8.53 -6.15
CA ALA A 82 5.94 7.55 -6.85
C ALA A 82 4.50 7.54 -6.29
N ILE A 83 4.33 7.42 -4.97
CA ILE A 83 2.99 7.37 -4.37
C ILE A 83 2.24 8.71 -4.49
N VAL A 84 2.94 9.85 -4.44
CA VAL A 84 2.32 11.16 -4.69
C VAL A 84 1.89 11.30 -6.16
N THR A 85 2.76 10.93 -7.10
CA THR A 85 2.40 10.92 -8.53
C THR A 85 1.19 10.01 -8.79
N ALA A 86 1.13 8.84 -8.14
CA ALA A 86 0.00 7.93 -8.24
C ALA A 86 -1.29 8.52 -7.64
N ALA A 87 -1.19 9.15 -6.46
CA ALA A 87 -2.34 9.78 -5.82
C ALA A 87 -2.94 10.88 -6.71
N HIS A 88 -2.12 11.76 -7.29
CA HIS A 88 -2.60 12.79 -8.23
C HIS A 88 -3.11 12.21 -9.55
N PHE A 89 -2.53 11.09 -10.03
CA PHE A 89 -3.04 10.41 -11.21
C PHE A 89 -4.47 9.90 -11.01
N PHE A 90 -4.78 9.35 -9.83
CA PHE A 90 -6.11 8.84 -9.52
C PHE A 90 -7.08 9.91 -9.02
N PHE A 91 -6.58 10.85 -8.21
CA PHE A 91 -7.32 11.88 -7.51
C PHE A 91 -6.53 13.21 -7.58
N PRO A 92 -6.75 14.03 -8.62
CA PRO A 92 -5.97 15.26 -8.86
C PRO A 92 -5.93 16.24 -7.68
N ASP A 93 -6.99 16.27 -6.87
CA ASP A 93 -7.13 17.15 -5.70
C ASP A 93 -6.51 16.58 -4.41
N SER A 94 -5.82 15.43 -4.48
CA SER A 94 -5.21 14.81 -3.30
C SER A 94 -4.21 15.74 -2.62
N ARG A 95 -4.29 15.86 -1.28
CA ARG A 95 -3.39 16.68 -0.47
C ARG A 95 -2.62 15.88 0.59
N THR A 96 -3.06 14.65 0.84
CA THR A 96 -2.35 13.67 1.64
C THR A 96 -2.43 12.31 0.95
N VAL A 97 -1.31 11.61 0.81
CA VAL A 97 -1.29 10.20 0.38
C VAL A 97 -0.71 9.34 1.49
N VAL A 98 -1.32 8.17 1.69
CA VAL A 98 -0.89 7.18 2.65
C VAL A 98 -0.70 5.86 1.92
N ASP A 99 0.50 5.33 1.91
CA ASP A 99 0.82 4.01 1.35
C ASP A 99 1.09 3.05 2.49
N VAL A 100 0.30 1.97 2.58
CA VAL A 100 0.50 0.93 3.60
C VAL A 100 0.78 -0.39 2.89
N GLY A 101 2.06 -0.68 2.73
CA GLY A 101 2.58 -1.91 2.14
C GLY A 101 2.73 -3.04 3.16
N ALA A 102 3.42 -4.11 2.76
CA ALA A 102 3.64 -5.28 3.59
C ALA A 102 4.57 -5.00 4.79
N GLU A 103 5.70 -4.34 4.58
CA GLU A 103 6.72 -4.14 5.62
C GLU A 103 6.92 -2.68 6.01
N GLU A 104 6.32 -1.78 5.25
CA GLU A 104 6.57 -0.35 5.32
C GLU A 104 5.26 0.41 5.18
N SER A 105 5.16 1.56 5.83
CA SER A 105 4.11 2.52 5.55
C SER A 105 4.66 3.94 5.45
N ARG A 106 3.97 4.76 4.67
CA ARG A 106 4.34 6.14 4.37
C ARG A 106 3.09 7.00 4.45
N ALA A 107 3.22 8.18 5.04
CA ALA A 107 2.23 9.25 4.94
C ALA A 107 2.95 10.46 4.36
N VAL A 108 2.38 11.09 3.33
CA VAL A 108 2.99 12.21 2.62
C VAL A 108 1.97 13.30 2.46
N LYS A 109 2.37 14.53 2.78
CA LYS A 109 1.61 15.75 2.55
C LYS A 109 2.09 16.41 1.28
N CYS A 110 1.17 16.79 0.42
CA CYS A 110 1.46 17.50 -0.82
C CYS A 110 0.72 18.85 -0.92
N ASP A 111 1.27 19.74 -1.75
CA ASP A 111 0.60 20.95 -2.19
C ASP A 111 -0.39 20.66 -3.34
N GLU A 112 -1.10 21.70 -3.80
CA GLU A 112 -2.06 21.58 -4.92
C GLU A 112 -1.44 21.17 -6.26
N ASN A 113 -0.11 21.24 -6.40
CA ASN A 113 0.60 20.87 -7.62
C ASN A 113 1.26 19.49 -7.52
N GLY A 114 1.04 18.75 -6.43
CA GLY A 114 1.67 17.46 -6.18
C GLY A 114 3.17 17.53 -5.88
N ALA A 115 3.63 18.66 -5.34
CA ALA A 115 4.93 18.76 -4.71
C ALA A 115 4.86 18.26 -3.26
N VAL A 116 5.89 17.54 -2.84
CA VAL A 116 6.00 17.00 -1.48
C VAL A 116 6.30 18.14 -0.52
N VAL A 117 5.48 18.30 0.52
CA VAL A 117 5.65 19.31 1.57
C VAL A 117 6.30 18.71 2.82
N ASP A 118 5.80 17.54 3.26
CA ASP A 118 6.31 16.83 4.43
C ASP A 118 5.97 15.33 4.30
N PHE A 119 6.70 14.47 5.02
CA PHE A 119 6.44 13.04 5.01
C PHE A 119 6.84 12.33 6.31
N ALA A 120 6.15 11.22 6.57
CA ALA A 120 6.42 10.30 7.65
C ALA A 120 6.56 8.88 7.11
N ILE A 121 7.58 8.16 7.58
CA ILE A 121 7.85 6.78 7.18
C ILE A 121 7.93 5.93 8.44
N ASN A 122 7.28 4.77 8.40
CA ASN A 122 7.51 3.66 9.30
C ASN A 122 8.22 2.57 8.51
N GLU A 123 9.54 2.54 8.64
CA GLU A 123 10.42 1.51 8.08
C GLU A 123 10.97 0.65 9.22
N LYS A 124 11.31 -0.62 8.94
CA LYS A 124 11.97 -1.57 9.88
C LYS A 124 11.11 -2.08 11.05
N CYS A 125 9.86 -1.65 11.17
CA CYS A 125 8.94 -2.14 12.19
C CYS A 125 7.69 -2.73 11.53
N ALA A 126 7.47 -4.04 11.73
CA ALA A 126 6.25 -4.71 11.26
C ALA A 126 4.99 -4.04 11.82
N ALA A 127 5.08 -3.51 13.05
CA ALA A 127 4.00 -2.73 13.63
C ALA A 127 3.85 -1.40 12.86
N GLY A 128 2.68 -1.17 12.28
CA GLY A 128 2.47 -0.08 11.33
C GLY A 128 2.65 -0.49 9.86
N ALA A 129 2.71 -1.78 9.53
CA ALA A 129 2.68 -2.29 8.16
C ALA A 129 1.77 -3.53 8.04
N GLY A 130 1.49 -3.99 6.81
CA GLY A 130 0.62 -5.13 6.54
C GLY A 130 1.05 -6.44 7.23
N ALA A 131 2.35 -6.64 7.43
CA ALA A 131 2.93 -7.77 8.14
C ALA A 131 2.42 -7.91 9.58
N PHE A 132 2.00 -6.80 10.21
CA PHE A 132 1.30 -6.82 11.50
C PHE A 132 -0.02 -7.58 11.39
N ILE A 133 -0.88 -7.17 10.45
CA ILE A 133 -2.20 -7.78 10.24
C ILE A 133 -2.03 -9.26 9.86
N GLU A 134 -1.01 -9.58 9.05
CA GLU A 134 -0.66 -10.95 8.68
C GLU A 134 -0.27 -11.83 9.87
N ALA A 135 0.56 -11.31 10.78
CA ALA A 135 0.95 -12.04 11.98
C ALA A 135 -0.26 -12.30 12.88
N MET A 136 -1.11 -11.29 13.09
CA MET A 136 -2.30 -11.45 13.92
C MET A 136 -3.33 -12.39 13.28
N GLY A 137 -3.52 -12.29 11.96
CA GLY A 137 -4.40 -13.19 11.21
C GLY A 137 -3.95 -14.65 11.29
N ARG A 138 -2.64 -14.91 11.26
CA ARG A 138 -2.09 -16.26 11.51
C ARG A 138 -2.38 -16.74 12.92
N ALA A 139 -2.13 -15.92 13.95
CA ALA A 139 -2.40 -16.28 15.34
C ALA A 139 -3.89 -16.53 15.62
N LEU A 140 -4.77 -15.80 14.92
CA LEU A 140 -6.23 -15.95 15.00
C LEU A 140 -6.79 -17.02 14.03
N GLU A 141 -5.94 -17.67 13.25
CA GLU A 141 -6.32 -18.62 12.19
C GLU A 141 -7.44 -18.06 11.30
N THR A 142 -7.21 -16.85 10.78
CA THR A 142 -8.18 -16.09 9.99
C THR A 142 -7.51 -15.48 8.76
N PRO A 143 -7.99 -15.78 7.54
CA PRO A 143 -7.49 -15.18 6.31
C PRO A 143 -7.60 -13.64 6.34
N LEU A 144 -6.60 -12.96 5.77
CA LEU A 144 -6.54 -11.49 5.75
C LEU A 144 -7.77 -10.86 5.10
N GLU A 145 -8.26 -11.51 4.05
CA GLU A 145 -9.39 -11.09 3.23
C GLU A 145 -10.71 -11.13 4.03
N GLU A 146 -10.79 -11.97 5.05
CA GLU A 146 -11.97 -12.13 5.90
C GLU A 146 -11.95 -11.16 7.10
N MET A 147 -10.76 -10.77 7.57
CA MET A 147 -10.62 -9.94 8.79
C MET A 147 -11.40 -8.62 8.72
N GLY A 148 -11.43 -7.98 7.55
CA GLY A 148 -12.18 -6.73 7.35
C GLY A 148 -13.69 -6.92 7.54
N ASN A 149 -14.25 -7.97 6.95
CA ASN A 149 -15.67 -8.29 7.06
C ASN A 149 -16.07 -8.70 8.49
N LEU A 150 -15.21 -9.47 9.17
CA LEU A 150 -15.41 -9.81 10.57
C LEU A 150 -15.40 -8.56 11.45
N ALA A 151 -14.44 -7.66 11.27
CA ALA A 151 -14.36 -6.42 12.03
C ALA A 151 -15.61 -5.53 11.88
N PHE A 152 -16.25 -5.51 10.70
CA PHE A 152 -17.51 -4.77 10.49
C PHE A 152 -18.67 -5.28 11.35
N SER A 153 -18.68 -6.57 11.66
CA SER A 153 -19.75 -7.17 12.46
C SER A 153 -19.57 -6.97 13.97
N SER A 154 -18.49 -6.31 14.40
CA SER A 154 -18.17 -6.09 15.81
C SER A 154 -18.57 -4.69 16.27
N ASP A 155 -19.42 -4.63 17.30
CA ASP A 155 -19.77 -3.38 18.00
C ASP A 155 -18.91 -3.14 19.26
N ASN A 156 -18.02 -4.07 19.61
CA ASN A 156 -17.26 -4.06 20.84
C ASN A 156 -15.78 -3.64 20.61
N PRO A 157 -15.40 -2.38 20.91
CA PRO A 157 -14.01 -1.96 20.81
C PRO A 157 -13.17 -2.58 21.92
N ILE A 158 -12.10 -3.27 21.55
CA ILE A 158 -11.11 -3.80 22.49
C ILE A 158 -9.81 -3.01 22.28
N PRO A 159 -9.30 -2.31 23.30
CA PRO A 159 -7.97 -1.70 23.25
C PRO A 159 -6.92 -2.78 23.02
N MET A 160 -6.05 -2.58 22.04
CA MET A 160 -4.93 -3.49 21.77
C MET A 160 -3.66 -2.68 21.55
N ASN A 161 -2.54 -3.15 22.11
CA ASN A 161 -1.27 -2.46 21.95
C ASN A 161 -0.55 -2.92 20.67
N ALA A 162 -0.61 -2.09 19.62
CA ALA A 162 0.13 -2.33 18.39
C ALA A 162 1.56 -1.77 18.40
N GLN A 163 2.22 -1.54 19.54
CA GLN A 163 3.58 -0.99 19.54
C GLN A 163 4.62 -1.98 18.97
N CYS A 164 4.44 -3.27 19.25
CA CYS A 164 5.29 -4.37 18.82
C CYS A 164 4.42 -5.54 18.33
N ALA A 165 4.71 -6.08 17.14
CA ALA A 165 3.96 -7.19 16.57
C ALA A 165 4.00 -8.44 17.47
N ILE A 166 5.14 -8.73 18.12
CA ILE A 166 5.28 -9.92 18.99
C ILE A 166 4.39 -9.83 20.23
N PHE A 167 4.32 -8.65 20.86
CA PHE A 167 3.46 -8.44 22.02
C PHE A 167 1.98 -8.41 21.63
N ALA A 168 1.65 -7.81 20.49
CA ALA A 168 0.29 -7.86 19.96
C ALA A 168 -0.15 -9.31 19.65
N GLU A 169 0.75 -10.15 19.11
CA GLU A 169 0.45 -11.56 18.85
C GLU A 169 0.14 -12.31 20.15
N SER A 170 0.93 -12.05 21.19
CA SER A 170 0.71 -12.61 22.53
C SER A 170 -0.63 -12.15 23.12
N GLU A 171 -1.00 -10.88 22.89
CA GLU A 171 -2.29 -10.32 23.30
C GLU A 171 -3.46 -10.98 22.57
N VAL A 172 -3.34 -11.21 21.25
CA VAL A 172 -4.32 -11.96 20.45
C VAL A 172 -4.52 -13.37 21.01
N VAL A 173 -3.44 -14.10 21.31
CA VAL A 173 -3.53 -15.43 21.93
C VAL A 173 -4.23 -15.37 23.30
N GLY A 174 -3.97 -14.32 24.09
CA GLY A 174 -4.66 -14.06 25.34
C GLY A 174 -6.17 -13.88 25.16
N LEU A 175 -6.60 -13.10 24.17
CA LEU A 175 -8.01 -12.89 23.83
C LEU A 175 -8.68 -14.17 23.36
N ILE A 176 -7.98 -15.02 22.60
CA ILE A 176 -8.47 -16.35 22.19
C ILE A 176 -8.72 -17.23 23.41
N HIS A 177 -7.78 -17.32 24.34
CA HIS A 177 -7.95 -18.10 25.58
C HIS A 177 -9.05 -17.54 26.49
N ALA A 178 -9.27 -16.23 26.47
CA ALA A 178 -10.38 -15.57 27.14
C ALA A 178 -11.73 -15.77 26.42
N LYS A 179 -11.76 -16.50 25.29
CA LYS A 179 -12.96 -16.78 24.48
C LYS A 179 -13.64 -15.51 23.96
N VAL A 180 -12.84 -14.48 23.67
CA VAL A 180 -13.34 -13.27 22.99
C VAL A 180 -13.76 -13.64 21.58
N GLU A 181 -14.88 -13.08 21.12
CA GLU A 181 -15.41 -13.32 19.79
C GLU A 181 -14.40 -12.92 18.71
N LYS A 182 -14.19 -13.80 17.72
CA LYS A 182 -13.21 -13.61 16.64
C LYS A 182 -13.37 -12.24 15.94
N ARG A 183 -14.62 -11.80 15.71
CA ARG A 183 -14.94 -10.48 15.12
C ARG A 183 -14.41 -9.30 15.93
N ASP A 184 -14.42 -9.39 17.27
CA ASP A 184 -13.98 -8.33 18.16
C ASP A 184 -12.44 -8.27 18.15
N ILE A 185 -11.78 -9.43 18.09
CA ILE A 185 -10.32 -9.50 17.92
C ILE A 185 -9.91 -8.90 16.58
N CYS A 186 -10.59 -9.24 15.47
CA CYS A 186 -10.34 -8.62 14.15
C CYS A 186 -10.48 -7.10 14.20
N ARG A 187 -11.53 -6.58 14.84
CA ARG A 187 -11.71 -5.13 15.03
C ARG A 187 -10.56 -4.52 15.83
N ALA A 188 -10.16 -5.12 16.94
CA ALA A 188 -9.04 -4.66 17.76
C ALA A 188 -7.73 -4.56 16.95
N ILE A 189 -7.46 -5.56 16.11
CA ILE A 189 -6.28 -5.62 15.23
C ILE A 189 -6.26 -4.45 14.25
N LEU A 190 -7.37 -4.24 13.53
CA LEU A 190 -7.47 -3.18 12.53
C LEU A 190 -7.45 -1.79 13.18
N ASP A 191 -8.07 -1.62 14.35
CA ASP A 191 -8.13 -0.35 15.08
C ASP A 191 -6.74 0.06 15.58
N ALA A 192 -6.00 -0.87 16.17
CA ALA A 192 -4.66 -0.57 16.66
C ALA A 192 -3.69 -0.25 15.51
N MET A 193 -3.81 -0.94 14.37
CA MET A 193 -3.04 -0.65 13.17
C MET A 193 -3.43 0.71 12.56
N ALA A 194 -4.73 1.02 12.51
CA ALA A 194 -5.24 2.29 12.01
C ALA A 194 -4.76 3.46 12.85
N SER A 195 -4.72 3.31 14.18
CA SER A 195 -4.23 4.34 15.09
C SER A 195 -2.76 4.72 14.84
N ARG A 196 -1.91 3.75 14.48
CA ARG A 196 -0.52 4.01 14.10
C ARG A 196 -0.42 4.84 12.82
N ILE A 197 -1.18 4.46 11.80
CA ILE A 197 -1.22 5.19 10.53
C ILE A 197 -1.80 6.59 10.72
N ALA A 198 -2.88 6.72 11.50
CA ALA A 198 -3.46 8.00 11.87
C ALA A 198 -2.47 8.90 12.62
N SER A 199 -1.65 8.34 13.52
CA SER A 199 -0.57 9.09 14.17
C SER A 199 0.46 9.63 13.17
N MET A 200 0.80 8.88 12.13
CA MET A 200 1.71 9.36 11.09
C MET A 200 1.10 10.51 10.29
N ILE A 201 -0.18 10.40 9.93
CA ILE A 201 -0.93 11.43 9.22
C ILE A 201 -1.04 12.71 10.07
N ARG A 202 -1.36 12.58 11.37
CA ARG A 202 -1.39 13.72 12.30
C ARG A 202 -0.04 14.41 12.41
N ARG A 203 1.07 13.66 12.40
CA ARG A 203 2.43 14.19 12.52
C ARG A 203 2.79 15.16 11.39
N ILE A 204 2.41 14.83 10.16
CA ILE A 204 2.65 15.68 8.98
C ILE A 204 1.58 16.78 8.81
N GLY A 205 0.55 16.78 9.66
CA GLY A 205 -0.59 17.69 9.59
C GLY A 205 -1.56 17.32 8.48
N ALA A 206 -2.55 16.49 8.83
CA ALA A 206 -3.60 15.98 7.94
C ALA A 206 -4.18 17.08 7.05
N ASN A 207 -4.17 16.85 5.74
CA ASN A 207 -4.78 17.76 4.78
C ASN A 207 -5.69 16.95 3.85
N PRO A 208 -7.02 17.05 4.00
CA PRO A 208 -7.95 16.47 3.03
C PRO A 208 -7.69 17.05 1.63
N ASP A 209 -7.78 16.28 0.55
CA ASP A 209 -8.24 14.89 0.49
C ASP A 209 -7.14 13.86 0.78
N ILE A 210 -7.50 12.82 1.55
CA ILE A 210 -6.60 11.71 1.91
C ILE A 210 -6.81 10.54 0.95
N VAL A 211 -5.77 10.19 0.20
CA VAL A 211 -5.74 9.01 -0.67
C VAL A 211 -4.98 7.88 0.02
N MET A 212 -5.51 6.66 -0.01
CA MET A 212 -4.85 5.47 0.51
C MET A 212 -4.45 4.52 -0.61
N LEU A 213 -3.19 4.09 -0.59
CA LEU A 213 -2.54 3.16 -1.51
C LEU A 213 -1.95 1.98 -0.71
N GLY A 214 -1.43 0.98 -1.46
CA GLY A 214 -0.81 -0.21 -0.90
C GLY A 214 -1.81 -1.32 -0.61
N GLY A 215 -1.31 -2.53 -0.39
CA GLY A 215 -2.15 -3.73 -0.26
C GLY A 215 -3.12 -3.71 0.93
N VAL A 216 -2.79 -2.99 2.01
CA VAL A 216 -3.69 -2.88 3.17
C VAL A 216 -4.92 -2.02 2.84
N ALA A 217 -4.84 -1.14 1.84
CA ALA A 217 -5.99 -0.36 1.38
C ALA A 217 -7.10 -1.23 0.75
N CYS A 218 -6.77 -2.46 0.32
CA CYS A 218 -7.75 -3.43 -0.14
C CYS A 218 -8.64 -3.97 0.98
N ASN A 219 -8.29 -3.74 2.26
CA ASN A 219 -9.09 -4.15 3.40
C ASN A 219 -10.08 -3.03 3.80
N PRO A 220 -11.38 -3.16 3.49
CA PRO A 220 -12.36 -2.11 3.78
C PRO A 220 -12.57 -1.88 5.29
N GLY A 221 -12.35 -2.91 6.11
CA GLY A 221 -12.38 -2.79 7.57
C GLY A 221 -11.26 -1.88 8.08
N PHE A 222 -10.05 -1.98 7.49
CA PHE A 222 -8.94 -1.08 7.81
C PHE A 222 -9.24 0.36 7.41
N VAL A 223 -9.76 0.58 6.20
CA VAL A 223 -10.14 1.93 5.72
C VAL A 223 -11.17 2.56 6.66
N THR A 224 -12.12 1.78 7.14
CA THR A 224 -13.15 2.24 8.10
C THR A 224 -12.57 2.53 9.48
N ALA A 225 -11.65 1.69 9.97
CA ALA A 225 -10.93 1.95 11.21
C ALA A 225 -10.11 3.24 11.13
N LEU A 226 -9.45 3.51 9.99
CA LEU A 226 -8.67 4.72 9.77
C LEU A 226 -9.56 5.98 9.73
N LYS A 227 -10.69 5.93 9.02
CA LYS A 227 -11.69 7.02 9.02
C LYS A 227 -12.17 7.35 10.43
N ARG A 228 -12.49 6.30 11.21
CA ARG A 228 -12.95 6.44 12.59
C ARG A 228 -11.88 7.05 13.49
N ASP A 229 -10.63 6.60 13.41
CA ASP A 229 -9.54 7.16 14.22
C ASP A 229 -9.28 8.63 13.87
N LEU A 230 -9.24 8.96 12.58
CA LEU A 230 -9.02 10.34 12.10
C LEU A 230 -10.23 11.26 12.28
N ASN A 231 -11.41 10.72 12.60
CA ASN A 231 -12.69 11.44 12.66
C ASN A 231 -12.98 12.21 11.35
N ILE A 232 -12.93 11.49 10.23
CA ILE A 232 -13.20 12.00 8.88
C ILE A 232 -14.21 11.11 8.15
N ASP A 233 -14.96 11.69 7.21
CA ASP A 233 -16.00 10.97 6.45
C ASP A 233 -15.41 10.17 5.28
N SER A 234 -14.35 10.69 4.66
CA SER A 234 -13.79 10.16 3.42
C SER A 234 -12.30 9.87 3.52
N VAL A 235 -11.94 8.75 2.90
CA VAL A 235 -10.59 8.32 2.53
C VAL A 235 -10.79 7.73 1.15
N TYR A 236 -10.06 8.24 0.18
CA TYR A 236 -10.17 7.86 -1.22
C TYR A 236 -9.25 6.68 -1.49
N VAL A 237 -9.79 5.62 -2.07
CA VAL A 237 -9.04 4.42 -2.44
C VAL A 237 -9.29 4.20 -3.92
N PRO A 238 -8.25 4.15 -4.78
CA PRO A 238 -8.44 3.83 -6.18
C PRO A 238 -8.87 2.36 -6.35
N GLU A 239 -9.28 1.96 -7.55
CA GLU A 239 -9.68 0.56 -7.82
C GLU A 239 -8.54 -0.44 -7.64
N LEU A 240 -7.29 0.01 -7.84
CA LEU A 240 -6.08 -0.83 -7.81
C LEU A 240 -5.02 -0.24 -6.86
N PRO A 241 -5.31 -0.09 -5.55
CA PRO A 241 -4.45 0.63 -4.63
C PRO A 241 -3.08 -0.04 -4.42
N GLU A 242 -3.01 -1.37 -4.52
CA GLU A 242 -1.78 -2.16 -4.39
C GLU A 242 -0.79 -1.93 -5.55
N TYR A 243 -1.26 -1.37 -6.67
CA TYR A 243 -0.44 -0.99 -7.82
C TYR A 243 0.00 0.49 -7.79
N GLY A 244 -0.40 1.26 -6.76
CA GLY A 244 -0.17 2.70 -6.70
C GLY A 244 1.26 3.13 -7.01
N ALA A 245 2.27 2.57 -6.33
CA ALA A 245 3.66 2.90 -6.57
C ALA A 245 4.11 2.60 -8.02
N ALA A 246 3.68 1.47 -8.59
CA ALA A 246 3.97 1.10 -9.98
C ALA A 246 3.32 2.07 -10.98
N VAL A 247 2.08 2.53 -10.72
CA VAL A 247 1.42 3.58 -11.50
C VAL A 247 2.22 4.87 -11.46
N GLY A 248 2.62 5.30 -10.26
CA GLY A 248 3.46 6.47 -10.07
C GLY A 248 4.76 6.41 -10.87
N ALA A 249 5.42 5.25 -10.87
CA ALA A 249 6.62 5.01 -11.67
C ALA A 249 6.36 5.08 -13.19
N ALA A 250 5.24 4.52 -13.66
CA ALA A 250 4.88 4.55 -15.08
C ALA A 250 4.58 5.98 -15.57
N VAL A 251 3.88 6.77 -14.76
CA VAL A 251 3.57 8.18 -15.02
C VAL A 251 4.84 9.02 -14.99
N ALA A 252 5.68 8.87 -13.97
CA ALA A 252 6.94 9.61 -13.88
C ALA A 252 7.88 9.29 -15.07
N ALA A 253 7.92 8.04 -15.53
CA ALA A 253 8.66 7.67 -16.73
C ALA A 253 8.10 8.31 -18.02
N ALA A 254 6.78 8.53 -18.08
CA ALA A 254 6.14 9.23 -19.19
C ALA A 254 6.46 10.74 -19.20
N GLU A 255 6.64 11.34 -18.02
CA GLU A 255 6.92 12.78 -17.86
C GLU A 255 8.42 13.13 -17.90
N ALA A 256 9.30 12.15 -17.66
CA ALA A 256 10.75 12.34 -17.70
C ALA A 256 11.18 12.93 -19.05
N LYS A 257 12.12 13.88 -19.07
CA LYS A 257 12.65 14.44 -20.32
C LYS A 257 13.75 13.54 -20.88
#